data_AF-A0A932DS29-F1
#
_entry.id   AF-A0A932DS29-F1
#
_cell.length_a   1.000
_cell.length_b   1.000
_cell.length_c   1.000
_cell.angle_alpha   90.00
_cell.angle_beta   90.00
_cell.angle_gamma   90.00
#
_symmetry.space_group_name_H-M   'P 1'
#
loop_
_entity.id
_entity.type
_entity.pdbx_description
1 polymer ?
#
loop_
_entity_poly.entity_id
_entity_poly.type
_entity_poly.pdbx_seq_one_letter_code
_entity_poly.pdbx_strand_id
1 'polypeptide(L)' 'MKTNLLWLWCRTCNNPAYNFFIHTPPAERDHEYDYYHWHLEINPRLNIWGGFELGTGGEVIDVDPDEAAEYLRGIKT' A
#
# COMPACT_ATOMS: atom_id res chain seq x y z
N MET A 1 -19.67 -6.51 -10.10
CA MET A 1 -18.51 -7.36 -10.46
C MET A 1 -17.34 -6.84 -9.64
N LYS A 2 -16.82 -7.61 -8.67
CA LYS A 2 -15.96 -7.08 -7.59
C LYS A 2 -14.50 -7.04 -8.04
N THR A 3 -13.92 -5.84 -8.13
CA THR A 3 -12.48 -5.60 -8.35
C THR A 3 -11.70 -6.09 -7.13
N ASN A 4 -10.77 -7.03 -7.30
CA ASN A 4 -9.89 -7.50 -6.22
C ASN A 4 -8.47 -6.99 -6.49
N LEU A 5 -7.98 -6.11 -5.61
CA LEU A 5 -6.64 -5.50 -5.68
C LEU A 5 -5.52 -6.56 -5.81
N LEU A 6 -5.70 -7.71 -5.14
CA LEU A 6 -4.74 -8.81 -5.18
C LEU A 6 -4.60 -9.40 -6.58
N TRP A 7 -5.72 -9.51 -7.29
CA TRP A 7 -5.76 -10.03 -8.65
C TRP A 7 -5.11 -9.08 -9.66
N LEU A 8 -5.24 -7.78 -9.41
CA LEU A 8 -4.67 -6.73 -10.23
C LEU A 8 -3.13 -6.81 -10.19
N TRP A 9 -2.57 -6.95 -8.99
CA TRP A 9 -1.12 -7.04 -8.77
C TRP A 9 -0.49 -8.31 -9.34
N CYS A 10 -1.21 -9.44 -9.32
CA CYS A 10 -0.79 -10.65 -10.04
C CYS A 10 -0.53 -10.38 -11.53
N ARG A 11 -1.36 -9.54 -12.17
CA ARG A 11 -1.26 -9.26 -13.60
C ARG A 11 -0.27 -8.15 -13.94
N THR A 12 -0.09 -7.17 -13.06
CA THR A 12 0.70 -5.96 -13.34
C THR A 12 2.13 -6.01 -12.85
N CYS A 13 2.35 -6.67 -11.72
CA CYS A 13 3.60 -6.61 -10.97
C CYS A 13 4.28 -7.98 -10.89
N ASN A 14 3.95 -8.88 -11.82
CA ASN A 14 4.49 -10.24 -11.90
C ASN A 14 4.27 -11.06 -10.61
N ASN A 15 3.10 -10.91 -9.98
CA ASN A 15 2.73 -11.61 -8.75
C ASN A 15 3.78 -11.47 -7.62
N PRO A 16 4.03 -10.23 -7.15
CA PRO A 16 5.05 -9.99 -6.14
C PRO A 16 4.58 -10.55 -4.80
N ALA A 17 5.53 -10.98 -3.97
CA ALA A 17 5.24 -11.16 -2.57
C ALA A 17 4.89 -9.80 -1.95
N TYR A 18 3.94 -9.77 -1.02
CA TYR A 18 3.46 -8.53 -0.40
C TYR A 18 3.27 -8.71 1.09
N ASN A 19 3.26 -7.60 1.81
CA ASN A 19 2.77 -7.52 3.17
C ASN A 19 1.47 -6.71 3.18
N PHE A 20 0.64 -6.89 4.21
CA PHE A 20 -0.49 -6.00 4.46
C PHE A 20 -0.54 -5.64 5.94
N PHE A 21 -1.09 -4.47 6.22
CA PHE A 21 -1.18 -3.92 7.57
C PHE A 21 -2.59 -3.38 7.79
N ILE A 22 -3.17 -3.70 8.95
CA ILE A 22 -4.44 -3.15 9.37
C ILE A 22 -4.12 -1.98 10.31
N HIS A 23 -4.50 -0.79 9.90
CA HIS A 23 -4.28 0.44 10.64
C HIS A 23 -5.58 0.79 11.36
N THR A 24 -5.61 0.58 12.68
CA THR A 24 -6.74 0.91 13.56
C THR A 24 -6.29 1.85 14.66
N PRO A 25 -7.21 2.63 15.25
CA PRO A 25 -6.86 3.42 16.43
C PRO A 25 -6.41 2.50 17.58
N PRO A 26 -5.61 3.01 18.53
CA PRO A 26 -5.27 2.30 19.75
C PRO A 26 -6.52 1.80 20.48
N ALA A 27 -6.45 0.59 21.06
CA ALA A 27 -7.59 -0.05 21.70
C ALA A 27 -8.03 0.63 23.01
N GLU A 28 -7.14 1.38 23.64
CA GLU A 28 -7.38 2.05 24.92
C GLU A 28 -7.66 3.53 24.66
N ARG A 29 -8.88 3.97 25.07
CA ARG A 29 -9.49 5.32 24.97
C ARG A 29 -10.49 5.44 23.82
N ASP A 30 -11.73 5.13 24.16
CA ASP A 30 -12.90 5.42 23.32
C ASP A 30 -13.05 6.94 23.15
N HIS A 31 -13.38 7.40 21.93
CA HIS A 31 -13.59 8.82 21.56
C HIS A 31 -12.38 9.77 21.52
N GLU A 32 -11.16 9.36 21.88
CA GLU A 32 -9.96 10.24 21.72
C GLU A 32 -9.46 10.31 20.25
N TYR A 33 -9.95 9.40 19.40
CA TYR A 33 -9.45 9.22 18.02
C TYR A 33 -10.53 9.43 16.96
N ASP A 34 -11.50 10.34 17.20
CA ASP A 34 -12.59 10.63 16.24
C ASP A 34 -12.09 11.12 14.87
N TYR A 35 -10.84 11.61 14.78
CA TYR A 35 -10.17 11.99 13.54
C TYR A 35 -9.59 10.78 12.76
N TYR A 36 -9.59 9.58 13.35
CA TYR A 36 -8.96 8.41 12.77
C TYR A 36 -9.97 7.54 12.02
N HIS A 37 -9.66 7.20 10.77
CA HIS A 37 -10.40 6.22 9.99
C HIS A 37 -9.54 4.99 9.74
N TRP A 38 -10.04 3.83 10.14
CA TRP A 38 -9.35 2.57 9.91
C TRP A 38 -9.16 2.35 8.41
N HIS A 39 -8.03 1.75 8.03
CA HIS A 39 -7.78 1.35 6.65
C HIS A 39 -6.87 0.12 6.60
N LEU A 40 -6.87 -0.51 5.43
CA LEU A 40 -5.97 -1.60 5.08
C LEU A 40 -4.90 -1.05 4.14
N GLU A 41 -3.64 -1.20 4.52
CA GLU A 41 -2.51 -0.95 3.63
C GLU A 41 -2.03 -2.27 3.05
N ILE A 42 -1.75 -2.30 1.74
CA ILE A 42 -1.11 -3.43 1.07
C ILE A 42 0.17 -2.87 0.45
N ASN A 43 1.31 -3.52 0.67
CA ASN A 43 2.61 -3.09 0.18
C ASN A 43 3.32 -4.24 -0.58
N PRO A 44 3.45 -4.18 -1.93
CA PRO A 44 4.13 -5.20 -2.71
C PRO A 44 5.65 -5.03 -2.54
N ARG A 45 6.38 -6.13 -2.35
CA ARG A 45 7.84 -6.10 -2.26
C ARG A 45 8.45 -5.98 -3.66
N LEU A 46 8.51 -4.75 -4.17
CA LEU A 46 9.13 -4.42 -5.44
C LEU A 46 10.63 -4.14 -5.30
N ASN A 47 11.02 -3.47 -4.21
CA ASN A 47 12.40 -3.04 -3.94
C ASN A 47 12.85 -3.46 -2.52
N ILE A 48 14.15 -3.36 -2.25
CA ILE A 48 14.75 -3.59 -0.92
C ILE A 48 15.32 -2.25 -0.42
N TRP A 49 15.11 -1.94 0.86
CA TRP A 49 15.65 -0.74 1.48
C TRP A 49 17.18 -0.74 1.47
N GLY A 50 17.75 0.36 1.01
CA GLY A 50 19.19 0.61 0.98
C GLY A 50 19.66 1.46 2.15
N GLY A 51 20.89 1.99 2.05
CA GLY A 51 21.50 2.79 3.12
C GLY A 51 20.80 4.13 3.39
N PHE A 52 20.14 4.70 2.37
CA PHE A 52 19.39 5.95 2.54
C PHE A 52 18.13 5.71 3.38
N GLU A 53 17.32 4.72 3.02
CA GLU A 53 16.07 4.39 3.71
C GLU A 53 16.34 3.96 5.15
N LEU A 54 17.35 3.11 5.34
CA LEU A 54 17.76 2.66 6.68
C LEU A 54 18.35 3.79 7.54
N GLY A 55 19.07 4.74 6.92
CA GLY A 55 19.72 5.85 7.63
C GLY A 55 18.79 7.00 7.98
N THR A 56 17.74 7.23 7.19
CA THR A 56 16.84 8.39 7.33
C THR A 56 15.43 8.04 7.79
N GLY A 57 15.00 6.78 7.58
CA GLY A 57 13.62 6.35 7.76
C GLY A 57 12.66 6.83 6.67
N GLY A 58 13.15 7.54 5.64
CA GLY A 58 12.37 7.90 4.46
C GLY A 58 12.38 6.82 3.40
N GLU A 59 11.33 6.75 2.57
CA GLU A 59 11.25 5.81 1.44
C GLU A 59 11.48 6.54 0.11
N VAL A 60 12.20 5.89 -0.80
CA VAL A 60 12.35 6.36 -2.19
C VAL A 60 11.32 5.64 -3.05
N ILE A 61 10.34 6.39 -3.55
CA ILE A 61 9.32 5.90 -4.48
C ILE A 61 9.64 6.47 -5.87
N ASP A 62 9.75 5.60 -6.86
CA ASP A 62 10.12 5.95 -8.25
C ASP A 62 8.92 6.10 -9.18
N VAL A 63 7.70 5.83 -8.70
CA VAL A 63 6.44 5.96 -9.43
C VAL A 63 5.54 6.99 -8.77
N ASP A 64 5.02 7.92 -9.57
CA ASP A 64 4.05 8.91 -9.09
C ASP A 64 2.72 8.23 -8.72
N PRO A 65 2.07 8.61 -7.59
CA PRO A 65 0.83 7.97 -7.15
C PRO A 65 -0.34 8.13 -8.13
N ASP A 66 -0.42 9.23 -8.89
CA ASP A 66 -1.48 9.44 -9.88
C ASP A 66 -1.28 8.51 -11.08
N GLU A 67 -0.03 8.37 -11.54
CA GLU A 67 0.34 7.41 -12.59
C GLU A 67 0.08 5.97 -12.15
N ALA A 68 0.46 5.60 -10.93
CA ALA A 68 0.21 4.27 -10.37
C ALA A 68 -1.30 3.98 -10.30
N ALA A 69 -2.10 4.95 -9.85
CA ALA A 69 -3.54 4.80 -9.74
C ALA A 69 -4.21 4.68 -11.13
N GLU A 70 -3.77 5.46 -12.11
CA GLU A 70 -4.23 5.33 -13.50
C GLU A 70 -3.86 3.97 -14.08
N TYR A 71 -2.61 3.54 -13.90
CA TYR A 71 -2.13 2.25 -14.37
C TYR A 71 -2.99 1.11 -13.82
N LEU A 72 -3.20 1.09 -12.49
CA LEU A 72 -4.03 0.10 -11.79
C LEU A 72 -5.51 0.14 -12.26
N ARG A 73 -6.09 1.31 -12.50
CA ARG A 73 -7.47 1.42 -13.03
C ARG A 73 -7.57 0.98 -14.49
N GLY A 74 -6.52 1.20 -15.29
CA GLY A 74 -6.47 0.93 -16.72
C GLY A 74 -6.47 -0.55 -17.09
N ILE A 75 -6.09 -1.44 -16.16
CA ILE A 75 -6.16 -2.89 -16.38
C ILE A 75 -7.62 -3.34 -16.31
N LYS A 76 -8.24 -3.38 -17.48
CA LYS A 76 -9.53 -4.06 -17.66
C LYS A 76 -9.37 -5.57 -17.46
N THR A 77 -10.26 -6.14 -16.67
CA THR A 77 -10.55 -7.58 -16.61
C THR A 77 -11.19 -8.04 -17.91
#